data_AF-A0AB74TPP6-F1
#
_entry.id   AF-A0AB74TPP6-F1
#
_cell.length_a   1.000
_cell.length_b   1.000
_cell.length_c   1.000
_cell.angle_alpha   90.00
_cell.angle_beta   90.00
_cell.angle_gamma   90.00
#
_symmetry.space_group_name_H-M   'P 1'
#
loop_
_entity.id
_entity.type
_entity.pdbx_description
1 polymer ?
#
loop_
_entity_poly.entity_id
_entity_poly.type
_entity_poly.pdbx_seq_one_letter_code
_entity_poly.pdbx_strand_id
1 'polypeptide(L)'
;MVFNNRIKEVQEIVYDRSKIFFDSIAEFLGYPDVPGMPILPLDPKARDQLMDQALLPKHITYIPPGQAQRPENLTEALFGTFPYTMPVEKHFYEHKAEGYYNFYIENYRNMYFLPDWLSGYIQIHFNITVDHSSLELCRDVFFYVILLYGFIVSLRTTLFWMLAINPYTLPWVTVVDFVDWIYDGLAGILPCVLGIDLAPTVLGMVIGKIADSGNHLVFTMPFLPSEGNQVKMLIDGEIKDVVQFHYLPYLWYRYPIPMNLREFWYSERPDILNFMEKNYSQFGINFRPLLSGSEVTSILDSTTFVNSIITTSKDFSGLL
;
A
#
# COMPACT_ATOMS: atom_id res chain seq x y z
N MET A 1 -14.87 38.71 54.63
CA MET A 1 -14.75 37.38 55.28
C MET A 1 -15.92 36.44 54.96
N VAL A 2 -17.18 36.88 55.01
CA VAL A 2 -18.37 36.02 54.78
C VAL A 2 -18.46 35.44 53.36
N PHE A 3 -18.05 36.19 52.33
CA PHE A 3 -18.14 35.74 50.94
C PHE A 3 -17.18 34.58 50.62
N ASN A 4 -15.95 34.64 51.13
CA ASN A 4 -14.97 33.55 50.96
C ASN A 4 -15.41 32.26 51.65
N ASN A 5 -16.10 32.36 52.80
CA ASN A 5 -16.60 31.18 53.50
C ASN A 5 -17.75 30.51 52.73
N ARG A 6 -18.65 31.29 52.13
CA ARG A 6 -19.73 30.75 51.28
C ARG A 6 -19.22 30.12 49.99
N ILE A 7 -18.16 30.69 49.39
CA ILE A 7 -17.53 30.07 48.20
C ILE A 7 -16.92 28.72 48.56
N LYS A 8 -16.25 28.60 49.71
CA LYS A 8 -15.70 27.33 50.20
C LYS A 8 -16.80 26.29 50.44
N GLU A 9 -17.89 26.70 51.05
CA GLU A 9 -19.05 25.82 51.31
C GLU A 9 -19.68 25.31 50.00
N VAL A 10 -19.82 26.17 49.00
CA VAL A 10 -20.29 25.75 47.66
C VAL A 10 -19.28 24.82 46.97
N GLN A 11 -17.98 25.08 47.11
CA GLN A 11 -16.94 24.20 46.57
C GLN A 11 -16.96 22.82 47.22
N GLU A 12 -17.15 22.73 48.53
CA GLU A 12 -17.30 21.47 49.25
C GLU A 12 -18.55 20.71 48.80
N ILE A 13 -19.70 21.39 48.67
CA ILE A 13 -20.94 20.76 48.19
C ILE A 13 -20.79 20.24 46.76
N VAL A 14 -20.15 21.00 45.87
CA VAL A 14 -19.90 20.58 44.49
C VAL A 14 -18.95 19.40 44.46
N TYR A 15 -17.87 19.44 45.26
CA TYR A 15 -16.91 18.36 45.37
C TYR A 15 -17.57 17.08 45.86
N ASP A 16 -18.34 17.13 46.94
CA ASP A 16 -19.00 15.96 47.53
C ASP A 16 -20.03 15.36 46.57
N ARG A 17 -20.84 16.19 45.90
CA ARG A 17 -21.77 15.69 44.89
C ARG A 17 -21.06 15.08 43.70
N SER A 18 -19.98 15.70 43.23
CA SER A 18 -19.20 15.16 42.12
C SER A 18 -18.58 13.82 42.50
N LYS A 19 -18.06 13.70 43.72
CA LYS A 19 -17.48 12.48 44.26
C LYS A 19 -18.52 11.35 44.29
N ILE A 20 -19.70 11.59 44.87
CA ILE A 20 -20.78 10.59 44.93
C ILE A 20 -21.20 10.14 43.52
N PHE A 21 -21.29 11.08 42.57
CA PHE A 21 -21.64 10.78 41.19
C PHE A 21 -20.59 9.89 40.50
N PHE A 22 -19.31 10.23 40.62
CA PHE A 22 -18.23 9.45 40.03
C PHE A 22 -18.04 8.09 40.71
N ASP A 23 -18.15 8.03 42.04
CA ASP A 23 -18.07 6.78 42.80
C ASP A 23 -19.21 5.83 42.39
N SER A 24 -20.43 6.35 42.21
CA SER A 24 -21.57 5.54 41.75
C SER A 24 -21.39 5.00 40.32
N ILE A 25 -20.82 5.81 39.41
CA ILE A 25 -20.49 5.35 38.06
C ILE A 25 -19.37 4.29 38.11
N ALA A 26 -18.37 4.50 38.96
CA ALA A 26 -17.25 3.57 39.10
C ALA A 26 -17.70 2.22 39.69
N GLU A 27 -18.52 2.23 40.74
CA GLU A 27 -19.13 1.02 41.32
C GLU A 27 -20.00 0.29 40.30
N PHE A 28 -20.81 1.01 39.51
CA PHE A 28 -21.61 0.40 38.44
C PHE A 28 -20.74 -0.29 37.38
N LEU A 29 -19.55 0.26 37.10
CA LEU A 29 -18.56 -0.34 36.20
C LEU A 29 -17.68 -1.41 36.87
N GLY A 30 -17.93 -1.72 38.15
CA GLY A 30 -17.29 -2.81 38.90
C GLY A 30 -16.02 -2.41 39.67
N TYR A 31 -15.75 -1.13 39.89
CA TYR A 31 -14.71 -0.68 40.82
C TYR A 31 -15.09 -1.03 42.29
N PRO A 32 -14.15 -1.42 43.17
CA PRO A 32 -12.69 -1.52 42.96
C PRO A 32 -12.21 -2.87 42.43
N ASP A 33 -13.10 -3.87 42.34
CA ASP A 33 -12.72 -5.27 42.11
C ASP A 33 -12.40 -5.59 40.65
N VAL A 34 -12.84 -4.73 39.70
CA VAL A 34 -12.49 -4.85 38.29
C VAL A 34 -11.14 -4.17 38.04
N PRO A 35 -10.06 -4.92 37.72
CA PRO A 35 -8.73 -4.37 37.43
C PRO A 35 -8.65 -3.56 36.12
N GLY A 36 -9.80 -3.24 35.52
CA GLY A 36 -9.94 -2.61 34.22
C GLY A 36 -9.75 -3.59 33.05
N MET A 37 -9.84 -3.04 31.84
CA MET A 37 -9.40 -3.75 30.64
C MET A 37 -7.87 -3.89 30.71
N PRO A 38 -7.31 -5.11 30.62
CA PRO A 38 -5.87 -5.26 30.63
C PRO A 38 -5.29 -4.59 29.37
N ILE A 39 -4.34 -3.68 29.56
CA ILE A 39 -3.70 -2.89 28.49
C ILE A 39 -2.98 -3.83 27.49
N LEU A 40 -2.61 -5.01 27.95
CA LEU A 40 -2.00 -6.07 27.15
C LEU A 40 -2.91 -7.31 27.19
N PRO A 41 -3.05 -8.03 26.08
CA PRO A 41 -3.80 -9.28 26.07
C PRO A 41 -3.22 -10.25 27.09
N LEU A 42 -4.10 -11.00 27.77
CA LEU A 42 -3.69 -12.03 28.71
C LEU A 42 -2.95 -13.19 28.03
N ASP A 43 -3.17 -13.39 26.72
CA ASP A 43 -2.45 -14.39 25.94
C ASP A 43 -0.99 -13.93 25.74
N PRO A 44 0.00 -14.67 26.28
CA PRO A 44 1.41 -14.31 26.14
C PRO A 44 1.83 -14.17 24.68
N LYS A 45 1.28 -14.98 23.76
CA LYS A 45 1.63 -14.90 22.34
C LYS A 45 1.18 -13.60 21.69
N ALA A 46 -0.06 -13.18 21.98
CA ALA A 46 -0.59 -11.93 21.46
C ALA A 46 0.14 -10.72 22.07
N ARG A 47 0.58 -10.84 23.32
CA ARG A 47 1.38 -9.81 23.99
C ARG A 47 2.75 -9.64 23.34
N ASP A 48 3.46 -10.74 23.08
CA ASP A 48 4.78 -10.72 22.46
C ASP A 48 4.70 -10.16 21.04
N GLN A 49 3.69 -10.56 20.25
CA GLN A 49 3.44 -10.00 18.91
C GLN A 49 3.18 -8.49 18.93
N LEU A 50 2.40 -7.99 19.89
CA LEU A 50 2.14 -6.55 20.02
C LEU A 50 3.39 -5.78 20.46
N MET A 51 4.20 -6.36 21.36
CA MET A 51 5.46 -5.77 21.79
C MET A 51 6.47 -5.72 20.64
N ASP A 52 6.60 -6.80 19.88
CA ASP A 52 7.46 -6.86 18.70
C ASP A 52 7.02 -5.83 17.65
N GLN A 53 5.73 -5.74 17.35
CA GLN A 53 5.21 -4.71 16.44
C GLN A 53 5.42 -3.28 16.96
N ALA A 54 5.36 -3.08 18.28
CA ALA A 54 5.58 -1.76 18.89
C ALA A 54 7.04 -1.31 18.83
N LEU A 55 7.99 -2.24 18.76
CA LEU A 55 9.43 -1.98 18.64
C LEU A 55 9.87 -1.63 17.21
N LEU A 56 9.05 -1.95 16.20
CA LEU A 56 9.36 -1.67 14.81
C LEU A 56 9.42 -0.15 14.53
N PRO A 57 10.34 0.30 13.66
CA PRO A 57 10.39 1.68 13.22
C PRO A 57 9.08 2.06 12.51
N LYS A 58 8.72 3.34 12.59
CA LYS A 58 7.61 3.90 11.83
C LYS A 58 8.17 4.56 10.56
N HIS A 59 7.60 4.24 9.40
CA HIS A 59 7.87 4.98 8.17
C HIS A 59 7.31 6.39 8.33
N ILE A 60 8.17 7.41 8.27
CA ILE A 60 7.76 8.78 8.54
C ILE A 60 7.41 9.45 7.21
N THR A 61 6.11 9.52 6.93
CA THR A 61 5.56 10.35 5.86
C THR A 61 4.84 11.54 6.47
N TYR A 62 4.95 12.70 5.81
CA TYR A 62 4.21 13.90 6.19
C TYR A 62 3.12 14.18 5.16
N ILE A 63 1.94 14.61 5.61
CA ILE A 63 0.87 15.11 4.74
C ILE A 63 0.43 16.47 5.30
N PRO A 64 0.65 17.59 4.59
CA PRO A 64 1.37 17.69 3.32
C PRO A 64 2.85 17.28 3.47
N PRO A 65 3.49 16.74 2.43
CA PRO A 65 4.87 16.27 2.52
C PRO A 65 5.82 17.39 2.95
N GLY A 66 6.65 17.12 3.96
CA GLY A 66 7.70 18.01 4.46
C GLY A 66 8.90 18.11 3.50
N GLN A 67 8.65 17.92 2.21
CA GLN A 67 9.62 18.01 1.14
C GLN A 67 10.14 19.45 1.04
N ALA A 68 11.40 19.61 0.64
CA ALA A 68 11.92 20.93 0.29
C ALA A 68 11.09 21.49 -0.86
N GLN A 69 10.29 22.53 -0.61
CA GLN A 69 9.43 23.16 -1.61
C GLN A 69 10.30 23.92 -2.62
N ARG A 70 10.84 23.19 -3.60
CA ARG A 70 11.61 23.73 -4.72
C ARG A 70 10.80 23.49 -5.99
N PRO A 71 10.17 24.53 -6.56
CA PRO A 71 9.45 24.39 -7.81
C PRO A 71 10.44 24.10 -8.94
N GLU A 72 10.22 23.03 -9.69
CA GLU A 72 11.02 22.70 -10.88
C GLU A 72 10.42 23.32 -12.15
N ASN A 73 9.09 23.47 -12.16
CA ASN A 73 8.33 23.94 -13.30
C ASN A 73 7.61 25.27 -13.01
N LEU A 74 7.30 26.03 -14.08
CA LEU A 74 6.53 27.28 -13.97
C LEU A 74 5.13 27.08 -13.36
N THR A 75 4.53 25.92 -13.59
CA THR A 75 3.23 25.54 -13.00
C THR A 75 3.33 25.39 -11.48
N GLU A 76 4.39 24.73 -10.99
CA GLU A 76 4.66 24.60 -9.55
C GLU A 76 5.04 25.94 -8.92
N ALA A 77 5.69 26.83 -9.66
CA ALA A 77 5.95 28.19 -9.19
C ALA A 77 4.65 28.99 -9.00
N LEU A 78 3.63 28.74 -9.81
CA LEU A 78 2.33 29.43 -9.75
C LEU A 78 1.37 28.81 -8.73
N PHE A 79 1.25 27.49 -8.70
CA PHE A 79 0.26 26.76 -7.87
C PHE A 79 0.86 26.18 -6.58
N GLY A 80 2.17 26.29 -6.39
CA GLY A 80 2.90 25.61 -5.32
C GLY A 80 3.43 24.25 -5.77
N THR A 81 4.37 23.70 -5.01
CA THR A 81 4.95 22.38 -5.30
C THR A 81 3.92 21.28 -5.14
N PHE A 82 3.85 20.38 -6.12
CA PHE A 82 2.95 19.22 -6.03
C PHE A 82 3.48 18.21 -5.00
N PRO A 83 2.58 17.58 -4.23
CA PRO A 83 2.97 16.57 -3.26
C PRO A 83 3.29 15.25 -3.95
N TYR A 84 4.53 14.79 -3.91
CA TYR A 84 4.89 13.45 -4.43
C TYR A 84 4.67 12.36 -3.38
N THR A 85 4.34 11.14 -3.82
CA THR A 85 4.25 9.97 -2.95
C THR A 85 5.62 9.59 -2.39
N MET A 86 5.64 9.06 -1.16
CA MET A 86 6.85 8.52 -0.51
C MET A 86 6.61 7.04 -0.18
N PRO A 87 6.55 6.17 -1.19
CA PRO A 87 6.32 4.75 -0.96
C PRO A 87 7.48 4.11 -0.20
N VAL A 88 7.19 3.00 0.49
CA VAL A 88 8.25 2.17 1.10
C VAL A 88 9.08 1.52 0.00
N GLU A 89 10.39 1.71 0.06
CA GLU A 89 11.33 1.19 -0.94
C GLU A 89 11.50 -0.33 -0.84
N LYS A 90 11.71 -0.96 -1.99
CA LYS A 90 11.98 -2.39 -2.11
C LYS A 90 13.39 -2.59 -2.64
N HIS A 91 14.18 -3.41 -1.95
CA HIS A 91 15.55 -3.68 -2.34
C HIS A 91 15.62 -5.07 -2.98
N PHE A 92 15.78 -5.08 -4.30
CA PHE A 92 16.00 -6.31 -5.07
C PHE A 92 17.45 -6.75 -4.97
N TYR A 93 17.66 -8.05 -4.81
CA TYR A 93 18.98 -8.66 -4.87
C TYR A 93 18.94 -9.93 -5.71
N GLU A 94 19.93 -10.08 -6.57
CA GLU A 94 20.10 -11.25 -7.43
C GLU A 94 21.38 -11.98 -7.04
N HIS A 95 21.30 -13.28 -6.80
CA HIS A 95 22.48 -14.08 -6.51
C HIS A 95 22.35 -15.46 -7.14
N LYS A 96 23.43 -15.97 -7.76
CA LYS A 96 23.39 -17.25 -8.51
C LYS A 96 23.02 -18.46 -7.66
N ALA A 97 23.23 -18.40 -6.34
CA ALA A 97 22.89 -19.49 -5.42
C ALA A 97 21.48 -19.35 -4.83
N GLU A 98 21.03 -18.11 -4.56
CA GLU A 98 19.76 -17.82 -3.88
C GLU A 98 18.62 -17.58 -4.88
N GLY A 99 18.94 -17.22 -6.11
CA GLY A 99 18.00 -17.05 -7.20
C GLY A 99 17.78 -15.60 -7.61
N TYR A 100 16.73 -15.45 -8.40
CA TYR A 100 16.36 -14.23 -9.12
C TYR A 100 15.00 -13.77 -8.62
N TYR A 101 14.76 -12.45 -8.65
CA TYR A 101 13.55 -11.78 -8.14
C TYR A 101 13.35 -11.79 -6.63
N ASN A 102 14.38 -12.15 -5.86
CA ASN A 102 14.33 -12.00 -4.42
C ASN A 102 14.41 -10.52 -4.04
N PHE A 103 13.64 -10.12 -3.05
CA PHE A 103 13.72 -8.78 -2.50
C PHE A 103 13.43 -8.79 -1.01
N TYR A 104 13.86 -7.73 -0.35
CA TYR A 104 13.49 -7.48 1.04
C TYR A 104 12.93 -6.07 1.17
N ILE A 105 12.12 -5.89 2.20
CA ILE A 105 11.49 -4.63 2.57
C ILE A 105 11.81 -4.40 4.04
N GLU A 106 12.18 -3.18 4.40
CA GLU A 106 12.33 -2.83 5.82
C GLU A 106 10.98 -2.95 6.55
N ASN A 107 10.97 -3.63 7.70
CA ASN A 107 9.74 -3.94 8.40
C ASN A 107 9.27 -2.71 9.20
N TYR A 108 8.34 -1.96 8.63
CA TYR A 108 7.75 -0.79 9.26
C TYR A 108 6.42 -1.11 9.93
N ARG A 109 6.16 -0.51 11.10
CA ARG A 109 4.91 -0.72 11.85
C ARG A 109 3.65 -0.30 11.08
N ASN A 110 3.78 0.69 10.21
CA ASN A 110 2.67 1.29 9.46
C ASN A 110 2.61 0.86 7.99
N MET A 111 3.41 -0.13 7.56
CA MET A 111 3.28 -0.67 6.21
C MET A 111 2.00 -1.50 6.08
N TYR A 112 1.37 -1.44 4.91
CA TYR A 112 0.21 -2.27 4.58
C TYR A 112 0.49 -3.05 3.31
N PHE A 113 0.17 -4.34 3.34
CA PHE A 113 0.13 -5.16 2.16
C PHE A 113 -1.30 -5.28 1.64
N LEU A 114 -1.43 -5.57 0.35
CA LEU A 114 -2.71 -6.01 -0.19
C LEU A 114 -3.14 -7.33 0.48
N PRO A 115 -4.43 -7.64 0.55
CA PRO A 115 -4.88 -8.98 0.89
C PRO A 115 -4.39 -10.01 -0.14
N ASP A 116 -4.05 -11.22 0.30
CA ASP A 116 -3.54 -12.30 -0.59
C ASP A 116 -4.46 -12.58 -1.78
N TRP A 117 -5.78 -12.64 -1.55
CA TRP A 117 -6.75 -12.89 -2.60
C TRP A 117 -6.74 -11.80 -3.68
N LEU A 118 -6.59 -10.54 -3.27
CA LEU A 118 -6.57 -9.39 -4.16
C LEU A 118 -5.24 -9.31 -4.91
N SER A 119 -4.12 -9.54 -4.22
CA SER A 119 -2.80 -9.63 -4.84
C SER A 119 -2.78 -10.73 -5.92
N GLY A 120 -3.22 -11.94 -5.59
CA GLY A 120 -3.29 -13.05 -6.54
C GLY A 120 -4.24 -12.77 -7.71
N TYR A 121 -5.41 -12.16 -7.45
CA TYR A 121 -6.34 -11.76 -8.51
C TYR A 121 -5.69 -10.78 -9.50
N ILE A 122 -5.01 -9.74 -9.00
CA ILE A 122 -4.35 -8.74 -9.84
C ILE A 122 -3.27 -9.39 -10.70
N GLN A 123 -2.44 -10.25 -10.09
CA GLN A 123 -1.34 -10.91 -10.80
C GLN A 123 -1.82 -11.82 -11.93
N ILE A 124 -2.87 -12.61 -11.68
CA ILE A 124 -3.38 -13.58 -12.66
C ILE A 124 -4.17 -12.88 -13.78
N HIS A 125 -5.04 -11.93 -13.45
CA HIS A 125 -5.95 -11.33 -14.43
C HIS A 125 -5.34 -10.18 -15.23
N PHE A 126 -4.45 -9.38 -14.63
CA PHE A 126 -3.78 -8.28 -15.33
C PHE A 126 -2.40 -8.65 -15.86
N ASN A 127 -1.93 -9.88 -15.63
CA ASN A 127 -0.62 -10.37 -16.06
C ASN A 127 0.56 -9.56 -15.47
N ILE A 128 0.33 -8.89 -14.33
CA ILE A 128 1.29 -8.07 -13.59
C ILE A 128 1.98 -8.98 -12.58
N THR A 129 3.15 -9.53 -12.92
CA THR A 129 3.88 -10.46 -12.02
C THR A 129 5.16 -9.83 -11.49
N VAL A 130 6.17 -9.67 -12.34
CA VAL A 130 7.45 -9.08 -11.94
C VAL A 130 7.42 -7.56 -12.10
N ASP A 131 7.02 -7.08 -13.28
CA ASP A 131 6.85 -5.65 -13.53
C ASP A 131 5.51 -5.17 -12.98
N HIS A 132 5.56 -4.33 -11.96
CA HIS A 132 4.41 -3.75 -11.27
C HIS A 132 4.41 -2.21 -11.35
N SER A 133 5.18 -1.63 -12.27
CA SER A 133 5.28 -0.18 -12.48
C SER A 133 3.91 0.45 -12.76
N SER A 134 3.06 -0.23 -13.51
CA SER A 134 1.67 0.22 -13.79
C SER A 134 0.81 0.31 -12.52
N LEU A 135 1.06 -0.57 -11.55
CA LEU A 135 0.31 -0.60 -10.29
C LEU A 135 0.80 0.49 -9.33
N GLU A 136 2.11 0.77 -9.32
CA GLU A 136 2.68 1.93 -8.63
C GLU A 136 2.16 3.24 -9.20
N LEU A 137 2.12 3.37 -10.53
CA LEU A 137 1.51 4.51 -11.19
C LEU A 137 0.02 4.67 -10.81
N CYS A 138 -0.73 3.57 -10.75
CA CYS A 138 -2.13 3.59 -10.33
C CYS A 138 -2.28 4.10 -8.89
N ARG A 139 -1.44 3.64 -7.96
CA ARG A 139 -1.40 4.12 -6.57
C ARG A 139 -1.07 5.61 -6.50
N ASP A 140 -0.10 6.07 -7.27
CA ASP A 140 0.31 7.47 -7.27
C ASP A 140 -0.80 8.37 -7.83
N VAL A 141 -1.42 7.99 -8.95
CA VAL A 141 -2.61 8.68 -9.50
C VAL A 141 -3.74 8.72 -8.48
N PHE A 142 -4.03 7.60 -7.82
CA PHE A 142 -5.05 7.53 -6.77
C PHE A 142 -4.74 8.49 -5.61
N PHE A 143 -3.48 8.56 -5.18
CA PHE A 143 -3.03 9.50 -4.16
C PHE A 143 -3.26 10.96 -4.57
N TYR A 144 -2.89 11.35 -5.80
CA TYR A 144 -3.15 12.70 -6.31
C TYR A 144 -4.64 13.04 -6.37
N VAL A 145 -5.49 12.10 -6.78
CA VAL A 145 -6.95 12.31 -6.82
C VAL A 145 -7.51 12.56 -5.43
N ILE A 146 -7.04 11.82 -4.41
CA ILE A 146 -7.46 12.02 -3.02
C ILE A 146 -7.02 13.39 -2.49
N LEU A 147 -5.78 13.80 -2.77
CA LEU A 147 -5.28 15.10 -2.34
C LEU A 147 -6.00 16.24 -3.05
N LEU A 148 -6.29 16.09 -4.35
CA LEU A 148 -7.10 17.04 -5.10
C LEU A 148 -8.51 17.16 -4.49
N TYR A 149 -9.13 16.03 -4.16
CA TYR A 149 -10.42 16.03 -3.47
C TYR A 149 -10.33 16.73 -2.10
N GLY A 150 -9.31 16.44 -1.30
CA GLY A 150 -9.06 17.15 -0.04
C GLY A 150 -8.88 18.67 -0.20
N PHE A 151 -8.19 19.09 -1.26
CA PHE A 151 -8.05 20.50 -1.61
C PHE A 151 -9.40 21.14 -1.97
N ILE A 152 -10.22 20.45 -2.77
CA ILE A 152 -11.56 20.89 -3.15
C ILE A 152 -12.46 21.05 -1.90
N VAL A 153 -12.44 20.09 -0.97
CA VAL A 153 -13.18 20.15 0.30
C VAL A 153 -12.70 21.33 1.16
N SER A 154 -11.38 21.55 1.24
CA SER A 154 -10.81 22.68 1.96
C SER A 154 -11.22 24.02 1.34
N LEU A 155 -11.19 24.13 0.01
CA LEU A 155 -11.62 25.32 -0.73
C LEU A 155 -13.11 25.60 -0.49
N ARG A 156 -13.95 24.58 -0.52
CA ARG A 156 -15.38 24.70 -0.19
C ARG A 156 -15.56 25.24 1.23
N THR A 157 -14.85 24.67 2.21
CA THR A 157 -14.94 25.08 3.62
C THR A 157 -14.53 26.54 3.79
N THR A 158 -13.45 26.99 3.14
CA THR A 158 -13.02 28.40 3.22
C THR A 158 -14.00 29.34 2.52
N LEU A 159 -14.58 28.95 1.37
CA LEU A 159 -15.65 29.71 0.71
C LEU A 159 -16.90 29.81 1.59
N PHE A 160 -17.26 28.75 2.32
CA PHE A 160 -18.38 28.79 3.26
C PHE A 160 -18.14 29.81 4.39
N TRP A 161 -16.93 29.85 4.96
CA TRP A 161 -16.57 30.88 5.94
C TRP A 161 -16.59 32.30 5.35
N MET A 162 -16.18 32.45 4.09
CA MET A 162 -16.28 33.74 3.38
C MET A 162 -17.74 34.19 3.22
N LEU A 163 -18.65 33.27 2.89
CA LEU A 163 -20.09 33.52 2.79
C LEU A 163 -20.72 33.93 4.13
N ALA A 164 -20.24 33.39 5.25
CA ALA A 164 -20.73 33.76 6.57
C ALA A 164 -20.44 35.22 6.94
N ILE A 165 -19.36 35.80 6.39
CA ILE A 165 -18.93 37.18 6.66
C ILE A 165 -19.43 38.15 5.58
N ASN A 166 -19.55 37.68 4.33
CA ASN A 166 -19.87 38.52 3.18
C ASN A 166 -21.39 38.63 2.94
N PRO A 167 -21.98 39.85 2.90
CA PRO A 167 -23.39 40.04 2.60
C PRO A 167 -23.78 39.67 1.14
N TYR A 168 -22.82 39.54 0.22
CA TYR A 168 -23.07 39.10 -1.15
C TYR A 168 -22.85 37.59 -1.30
N THR A 169 -23.96 36.85 -1.32
CA THR A 169 -23.96 35.37 -1.32
C THR A 169 -23.87 34.75 -2.71
N LEU A 170 -24.39 35.41 -3.74
CA LEU A 170 -24.27 34.96 -5.13
C LEU A 170 -23.02 35.58 -5.79
N PRO A 171 -22.24 34.83 -6.60
CA PRO A 171 -22.49 33.45 -7.06
C PRO A 171 -21.94 32.36 -6.12
N TRP A 172 -21.24 32.72 -5.04
CA TRP A 172 -20.44 31.79 -4.24
C TRP A 172 -21.21 30.62 -3.64
N VAL A 173 -22.47 30.83 -3.24
CA VAL A 173 -23.36 29.75 -2.76
C VAL A 173 -23.48 28.62 -3.80
N THR A 174 -23.67 28.94 -5.08
CA THR A 174 -23.80 27.91 -6.14
C THR A 174 -22.53 27.07 -6.32
N VAL A 175 -21.36 27.66 -6.07
CA VAL A 175 -20.08 26.94 -6.13
C VAL A 175 -19.94 25.99 -4.93
N VAL A 176 -20.39 26.42 -3.74
CA VAL A 176 -20.34 25.59 -2.53
C VAL A 176 -21.31 24.41 -2.59
N ASP A 177 -22.50 24.62 -3.14
CA ASP A 177 -23.56 23.59 -3.25
C ASP A 177 -23.24 22.52 -4.30
N PHE A 178 -22.46 22.85 -5.34
CA PHE A 178 -22.11 21.89 -6.39
C PHE A 178 -21.06 20.85 -5.96
N VAL A 179 -20.27 21.16 -4.93
CA VAL A 179 -18.94 20.57 -4.78
C VAL A 179 -18.91 19.28 -3.93
N ASP A 180 -19.94 18.91 -3.15
CA ASP A 180 -19.75 17.74 -2.28
C ASP A 180 -21.01 17.05 -1.72
N TRP A 181 -21.48 15.99 -2.39
CA TRP A 181 -22.53 15.13 -1.85
C TRP A 181 -22.09 14.31 -0.62
N ILE A 182 -20.79 14.06 -0.43
CA ILE A 182 -20.28 13.21 0.67
C ILE A 182 -20.38 13.97 1.97
N TYR A 183 -19.95 15.23 1.94
CA TYR A 183 -20.11 16.13 3.06
C TYR A 183 -21.58 16.31 3.45
N ASP A 184 -22.49 16.50 2.49
CA ASP A 184 -23.90 16.70 2.81
C ASP A 184 -24.50 15.48 3.52
N GLY A 185 -24.06 14.28 3.13
CA GLY A 185 -24.34 13.06 3.87
C GLY A 185 -23.75 13.05 5.29
N LEU A 186 -22.51 13.50 5.45
CA LEU A 186 -21.81 13.53 6.74
C LEU A 186 -22.40 14.58 7.71
N ALA A 187 -22.72 15.77 7.21
CA ALA A 187 -23.29 16.88 7.95
C ALA A 187 -24.71 16.57 8.45
N GLY A 188 -25.44 15.69 7.76
CA GLY A 188 -26.73 15.17 8.25
C GLY A 188 -26.61 14.23 9.46
N ILE A 189 -25.42 13.67 9.71
CA ILE A 189 -25.17 12.68 10.78
C ILE A 189 -24.43 13.31 11.96
N LEU A 190 -23.51 14.23 11.70
CA LEU A 190 -22.62 14.79 12.71
C LEU A 190 -23.26 15.99 13.43
N PRO A 191 -23.15 16.08 14.77
CA PRO A 191 -23.67 17.22 15.51
C PRO A 191 -22.76 18.45 15.34
N CYS A 192 -23.37 19.64 15.20
CA CYS A 192 -22.65 20.91 15.32
C CYS A 192 -22.36 21.20 16.80
N VAL A 193 -21.09 21.40 17.14
CA VAL A 193 -20.66 21.73 18.52
C VAL A 193 -20.27 23.20 18.57
N LEU A 194 -20.96 23.98 19.41
CA LEU A 194 -20.69 25.42 19.60
C LEU A 194 -20.73 26.25 18.29
N GLY A 195 -21.56 25.83 17.32
CA GLY A 195 -21.67 26.49 16.02
C GLY A 195 -20.55 26.15 15.02
N ILE A 196 -19.64 25.24 15.38
CA ILE A 196 -18.63 24.68 14.48
C ILE A 196 -19.14 23.36 13.91
N ASP A 197 -19.12 23.25 12.58
CA ASP A 197 -19.40 22.00 11.88
C ASP A 197 -18.20 21.06 11.98
N LEU A 198 -18.45 19.82 12.42
CA LEU A 198 -17.44 18.78 12.55
C LEU A 198 -17.26 17.96 11.26
N ALA A 199 -18.20 18.04 10.32
CA ALA A 199 -18.13 17.35 9.03
C ALA A 199 -16.82 17.58 8.26
N PRO A 200 -16.31 18.83 8.09
CA PRO A 200 -15.06 19.03 7.36
C PRO A 200 -13.86 18.43 8.08
N THR A 201 -13.85 18.44 9.42
CA THR A 201 -12.76 17.85 10.22
C THR A 201 -12.74 16.34 10.11
N VAL A 202 -13.89 15.69 10.22
CA VAL A 202 -14.01 14.23 10.09
C VAL A 202 -13.68 13.80 8.66
N LEU A 203 -14.20 14.50 7.66
CA LEU A 203 -13.91 14.22 6.25
C LEU A 203 -12.41 14.40 5.96
N GLY A 204 -11.79 15.47 6.45
CA GLY A 204 -10.35 15.69 6.35
C GLY A 204 -9.53 14.60 7.03
N MET A 205 -9.96 14.10 8.19
CA MET A 205 -9.33 12.96 8.86
C MET A 205 -9.39 11.70 8.01
N VAL A 206 -10.56 11.39 7.42
CA VAL A 206 -10.74 10.22 6.56
C VAL A 206 -9.86 10.33 5.31
N ILE A 207 -9.89 11.47 4.62
CA ILE A 207 -9.05 11.74 3.45
C ILE A 207 -7.57 11.57 3.81
N GLY A 208 -7.13 12.15 4.93
CA GLY A 208 -5.77 12.03 5.42
C GLY A 208 -5.39 10.58 5.71
N LYS A 209 -6.27 9.78 6.31
CA LYS A 209 -6.05 8.35 6.56
C LYS A 209 -5.96 7.53 5.28
N ILE A 210 -6.79 7.81 4.28
CA ILE A 210 -6.75 7.12 2.99
C ILE A 210 -5.44 7.47 2.25
N ALA A 211 -5.07 8.75 2.23
CA ALA A 211 -3.82 9.21 1.63
C ALA A 211 -2.59 8.59 2.32
N ASP A 212 -2.59 8.56 3.66
CA ASP A 212 -1.55 7.90 4.46
C ASP A 212 -1.47 6.40 4.14
N SER A 213 -2.62 5.72 4.04
CA SER A 213 -2.66 4.30 3.67
C SER A 213 -2.10 4.05 2.27
N GLY A 214 -2.33 4.98 1.33
CA GLY A 214 -1.77 4.93 -0.03
C GLY A 214 -0.24 4.96 -0.03
N ASN A 215 0.38 5.86 0.72
CA ASN A 215 1.85 5.94 0.81
C ASN A 215 2.48 4.71 1.47
N HIS A 216 1.78 4.09 2.40
CA HIS A 216 2.26 2.91 3.12
C HIS A 216 1.90 1.59 2.44
N LEU A 217 1.20 1.63 1.31
CA LEU A 217 0.82 0.45 0.56
C LEU A 217 2.03 -0.09 -0.21
N VAL A 218 2.41 -1.34 0.08
CA VAL A 218 3.52 -2.02 -0.57
C VAL A 218 3.02 -3.19 -1.40
N PHE A 219 3.47 -3.23 -2.66
CA PHE A 219 3.16 -4.31 -3.60
C PHE A 219 4.24 -5.40 -3.52
N THR A 220 3.83 -6.63 -3.20
CA THR A 220 4.73 -7.78 -2.98
C THR A 220 4.89 -8.68 -4.21
N MET A 221 4.28 -8.31 -5.35
CA MET A 221 4.34 -9.08 -6.58
C MET A 221 5.80 -9.32 -7.00
N PRO A 222 6.18 -10.55 -7.44
CA PRO A 222 5.31 -11.68 -7.80
C PRO A 222 4.85 -12.57 -6.63
N PHE A 223 5.30 -12.30 -5.41
CA PHE A 223 4.96 -13.10 -4.24
C PHE A 223 3.60 -12.68 -3.66
N LEU A 224 2.93 -13.61 -3.00
CA LEU A 224 1.83 -13.25 -2.13
C LEU A 224 2.38 -12.59 -0.85
N PRO A 225 1.64 -11.63 -0.27
CA PRO A 225 1.99 -11.00 1.00
C PRO A 225 2.28 -11.99 2.13
N SER A 226 1.57 -13.12 2.19
CA SER A 226 1.79 -14.20 3.16
C SER A 226 3.11 -14.96 3.01
N GLU A 227 3.80 -14.85 1.87
CA GLU A 227 5.10 -15.49 1.64
C GLU A 227 6.27 -14.73 2.29
N GLY A 228 6.00 -13.55 2.85
CA GLY A 228 7.02 -12.71 3.49
C GLY A 228 7.50 -13.30 4.82
N ASN A 229 8.79 -13.59 4.90
CA ASN A 229 9.43 -14.06 6.14
C ASN A 229 10.12 -12.90 6.86
N GLN A 230 9.85 -12.74 8.15
CA GLN A 230 10.52 -11.74 8.98
C GLN A 230 11.91 -12.25 9.38
N VAL A 231 12.95 -11.56 8.92
CA VAL A 231 14.35 -11.93 9.15
C VAL A 231 15.12 -10.69 9.60
N LYS A 232 16.08 -10.87 10.50
CA LYS A 232 17.05 -9.84 10.88
C LYS A 232 18.21 -9.87 9.90
N MET A 233 18.40 -8.80 9.15
CA MET A 233 19.50 -8.66 8.20
C MET A 233 20.43 -7.52 8.59
N LEU A 234 21.71 -7.66 8.24
CA LEU A 234 22.70 -6.62 8.45
C LEU A 234 22.73 -5.72 7.21
N ILE A 235 22.08 -4.55 7.31
CA ILE A 235 21.99 -3.55 6.23
C ILE A 235 22.76 -2.33 6.70
N ASP A 236 23.73 -1.88 5.90
CA ASP A 236 24.59 -0.72 6.20
C ASP A 236 25.32 -0.78 7.55
N GLY A 237 25.62 -1.99 8.02
CA GLY A 237 26.31 -2.21 9.31
C GLY A 237 25.38 -2.26 10.53
N GLU A 238 24.07 -2.07 10.35
CA GLU A 238 23.06 -2.16 11.39
C GLU A 238 22.17 -3.40 11.20
N ILE A 239 21.78 -4.03 12.30
CA ILE A 239 20.84 -5.16 12.28
C ILE A 239 19.43 -4.58 12.20
N LYS A 240 18.80 -4.70 11.03
CA LYS A 240 17.43 -4.25 10.78
C LYS A 240 16.49 -5.43 10.63
N ASP A 241 15.28 -5.27 11.14
CA ASP A 241 14.17 -6.20 10.90
C ASP A 241 13.63 -5.96 9.49
N VAL A 242 13.65 -7.00 8.65
CA VAL A 242 13.17 -6.94 7.27
C VAL A 242 12.18 -8.06 6.98
N VAL A 243 11.26 -7.80 6.05
CA VAL A 243 10.42 -8.84 5.44
C VAL A 243 11.09 -9.26 4.14
N GLN A 244 11.59 -10.50 4.12
CA GLN A 244 12.25 -11.10 2.97
C GLN A 244 11.25 -11.94 2.18
N PHE A 245 11.21 -11.71 0.87
CA PHE A 245 10.52 -12.56 -0.10
C PHE A 245 11.57 -13.31 -0.90
N HIS A 246 11.48 -14.64 -0.85
CA HIS A 246 12.51 -15.53 -1.37
C HIS A 246 11.88 -16.80 -1.93
N TYR A 247 12.63 -17.49 -2.80
CA TYR A 247 12.23 -18.71 -3.54
C TYR A 247 11.27 -18.46 -4.71
N LEU A 248 10.64 -19.52 -5.22
CA LEU A 248 9.66 -19.46 -6.29
C LEU A 248 8.30 -19.00 -5.71
N PRO A 249 7.66 -17.99 -6.30
CA PRO A 249 6.34 -17.52 -5.87
C PRO A 249 5.29 -18.64 -5.83
N TYR A 250 4.47 -18.66 -4.78
CA TYR A 250 3.42 -19.67 -4.61
C TYR A 250 2.47 -19.76 -5.82
N LEU A 251 2.12 -18.61 -6.39
CA LEU A 251 1.19 -18.53 -7.52
C LEU A 251 1.68 -19.29 -8.75
N TRP A 252 2.98 -19.39 -8.96
CA TRP A 252 3.57 -20.08 -10.12
C TRP A 252 3.54 -21.61 -9.99
N TYR A 253 3.36 -22.15 -8.78
CA TYR A 253 3.09 -23.58 -8.60
C TYR A 253 1.67 -23.95 -9.01
N ARG A 254 0.72 -23.02 -8.83
CA ARG A 254 -0.71 -23.27 -9.03
C ARG A 254 -1.21 -22.86 -10.41
N TYR A 255 -0.66 -21.79 -10.97
CA TYR A 255 -1.06 -21.20 -12.24
C TYR A 255 0.12 -21.16 -13.20
N PRO A 256 -0.12 -21.29 -14.52
CA PRO A 256 0.96 -21.22 -15.49
C PRO A 256 1.59 -19.84 -15.47
N ILE A 257 2.92 -19.81 -15.55
CA ILE A 257 3.69 -18.57 -15.63
C ILE A 257 3.29 -17.81 -16.91
N PRO A 258 3.07 -16.49 -16.82
CA PRO A 258 2.83 -15.61 -17.96
C PRO A 258 3.71 -15.91 -19.17
N MET A 259 3.13 -15.92 -20.37
CA MET A 259 3.90 -16.16 -21.60
C MET A 259 4.99 -15.09 -21.78
N ASN A 260 4.65 -13.82 -21.60
CA ASN A 260 5.57 -12.69 -21.73
C ASN A 260 6.82 -12.85 -20.85
N LEU A 261 6.65 -13.38 -19.63
CA LEU A 261 7.76 -13.60 -18.70
C LEU A 261 8.66 -14.76 -19.17
N ARG A 262 8.04 -15.85 -19.68
CA ARG A 262 8.77 -16.99 -20.22
C ARG A 262 9.53 -16.65 -21.50
N GLU A 263 8.95 -15.82 -22.35
CA GLU A 263 9.61 -15.27 -23.53
C GLU A 263 10.82 -14.42 -23.12
N PHE A 264 10.66 -13.51 -22.16
CA PHE A 264 11.75 -12.70 -21.62
C PHE A 264 12.91 -13.55 -21.04
N TRP A 265 12.60 -14.62 -20.31
CA TRP A 265 13.62 -15.55 -19.82
C TRP A 265 14.33 -16.32 -20.94
N TYR A 266 13.64 -16.61 -22.04
CA TYR A 266 14.23 -17.34 -23.16
C TYR A 266 15.08 -16.43 -24.07
N SER A 267 14.62 -15.21 -24.34
CA SER A 267 15.27 -14.28 -25.27
C SER A 267 16.34 -13.41 -24.60
N GLU A 268 16.01 -12.75 -23.49
CA GLU A 268 16.85 -11.71 -22.89
C GLU A 268 17.68 -12.22 -21.72
N ARG A 269 17.12 -13.11 -20.88
CA ARG A 269 17.75 -13.58 -19.62
C ARG A 269 17.77 -15.12 -19.49
N PRO A 270 18.56 -15.83 -20.33
CA PRO A 270 18.65 -17.29 -20.28
C PRO A 270 19.33 -17.82 -19.00
N ASP A 271 20.05 -16.96 -18.27
CA ASP A 271 20.62 -17.28 -16.96
C ASP A 271 19.53 -17.60 -15.93
N ILE A 272 18.45 -16.82 -15.92
CA ILE A 272 17.29 -17.04 -15.06
C ILE A 272 16.60 -18.35 -15.44
N LEU A 273 16.39 -18.60 -16.73
CA LEU A 273 15.78 -19.83 -17.22
C LEU A 273 16.57 -21.07 -16.76
N ASN A 274 17.89 -21.05 -16.95
CA ASN A 274 18.77 -22.15 -16.55
C ASN A 274 18.74 -22.40 -15.02
N PHE A 275 18.69 -21.33 -14.23
CA PHE A 275 18.55 -21.44 -12.77
C PHE A 275 17.19 -22.04 -12.37
N MET A 276 16.11 -21.58 -13.00
CA MET A 276 14.77 -22.07 -12.71
C MET A 276 14.61 -23.56 -13.06
N GLU A 277 15.10 -23.98 -14.24
CA GLU A 277 15.09 -25.38 -14.66
C GLU A 277 15.94 -26.26 -13.73
N LYS A 278 17.12 -25.80 -13.33
CA LYS A 278 18.01 -26.59 -12.47
C LYS A 278 17.43 -26.80 -11.07
N ASN A 279 16.84 -25.78 -10.45
CA ASN A 279 16.41 -25.84 -9.05
C ASN A 279 14.94 -26.28 -8.89
N TYR A 280 14.09 -26.01 -9.88
CA TYR A 280 12.64 -26.21 -9.78
C TYR A 280 12.08 -27.22 -10.80
N SER A 281 12.92 -27.89 -11.61
CA SER A 281 12.47 -28.95 -12.55
C SER A 281 11.65 -30.07 -11.90
N GLN A 282 11.95 -30.39 -10.64
CA GLN A 282 11.24 -31.41 -9.86
C GLN A 282 9.73 -31.14 -9.71
N PHE A 283 9.29 -29.88 -9.85
CA PHE A 283 7.89 -29.50 -9.70
C PHE A 283 7.07 -29.64 -10.99
N GLY A 284 7.69 -30.06 -12.10
CA GLY A 284 7.00 -30.28 -13.39
C GLY A 284 6.47 -29.00 -14.03
N ILE A 285 7.05 -27.84 -13.71
CA ILE A 285 6.64 -26.53 -14.21
C ILE A 285 7.26 -26.29 -15.58
N ASN A 286 6.46 -25.82 -16.54
CA ASN A 286 6.93 -25.46 -17.88
C ASN A 286 7.48 -24.03 -17.90
N PHE A 287 8.80 -23.88 -17.77
CA PHE A 287 9.48 -22.58 -17.80
C PHE A 287 9.71 -22.05 -19.22
N ARG A 288 9.73 -22.92 -20.23
CA ARG A 288 9.92 -22.53 -21.63
C ARG A 288 8.64 -21.94 -22.22
N PRO A 289 8.75 -20.96 -23.13
CA PRO A 289 7.60 -20.47 -23.88
C PRO A 289 7.06 -21.60 -24.76
N LEU A 290 5.74 -21.62 -24.96
CA LEU A 290 5.18 -22.47 -26.01
C LEU A 290 5.55 -21.80 -27.33
N LEU A 291 6.41 -22.44 -28.12
CA LEU A 291 6.80 -21.97 -29.44
C LEU A 291 5.53 -21.65 -30.24
N SER A 292 5.31 -20.37 -30.53
CA SER A 292 4.30 -19.96 -31.49
C SER A 292 4.58 -20.68 -32.80
N GLY A 293 3.55 -21.19 -33.48
CA GLY A 293 3.67 -22.08 -34.63
C GLY A 293 4.58 -21.60 -35.78
N SER A 294 4.98 -20.33 -35.78
CA SER A 294 5.96 -19.74 -36.71
C SER A 294 7.39 -20.30 -36.57
N GLU A 295 7.83 -20.67 -35.37
CA GLU A 295 9.16 -21.29 -35.19
C GLU A 295 9.14 -22.80 -35.47
N VAL A 296 7.99 -23.45 -35.27
CA VAL A 296 7.82 -24.85 -35.68
C VAL A 296 7.84 -24.94 -37.21
N THR A 297 7.24 -23.99 -37.93
CA THR A 297 7.34 -23.96 -39.40
C THR A 297 8.75 -23.69 -39.89
N SER A 298 9.53 -22.80 -39.28
CA SER A 298 10.92 -22.56 -39.73
C SER A 298 11.86 -23.73 -39.43
N ILE A 299 11.64 -24.47 -38.33
CA ILE A 299 12.39 -25.68 -38.00
C ILE A 299 11.95 -26.86 -38.89
N LEU A 300 10.66 -26.98 -39.22
CA LEU A 300 10.16 -28.00 -40.15
C LEU A 300 10.59 -27.69 -41.60
N ASP A 301 10.61 -26.41 -41.99
CA ASP A 301 11.07 -25.96 -43.30
C ASP A 301 12.57 -26.13 -43.45
N SER A 302 13.39 -25.83 -42.42
CA SER A 302 14.83 -26.09 -42.48
C SER A 302 15.19 -27.58 -42.49
N THR A 303 14.45 -28.42 -41.77
CA THR A 303 14.67 -29.89 -41.80
C THR A 303 14.18 -30.53 -43.11
N THR A 304 13.12 -30.01 -43.73
CA THR A 304 12.71 -30.41 -45.08
C THR A 304 13.65 -29.88 -46.17
N PHE A 305 14.23 -28.69 -46.01
CA PHE A 305 15.24 -28.12 -46.92
C PHE A 305 16.56 -28.89 -46.87
N VAL A 306 17.02 -29.28 -45.68
CA VAL A 306 18.24 -30.09 -45.55
C VAL A 306 18.02 -31.50 -46.10
N ASN A 307 16.83 -32.10 -45.88
CA ASN A 307 16.51 -33.39 -46.49
C ASN A 307 16.39 -33.31 -48.02
N SER A 308 15.85 -32.23 -48.58
CA SER A 308 15.76 -32.05 -50.04
C SER A 308 17.13 -31.81 -50.69
N ILE A 309 18.05 -31.13 -50.01
CA ILE A 309 19.44 -30.96 -50.45
C ILE A 309 20.21 -32.29 -50.39
N ILE A 310 19.98 -33.11 -49.35
CA ILE A 310 20.64 -34.43 -49.21
C ILE A 310 20.09 -35.42 -50.25
N THR A 311 18.79 -35.40 -50.55
CA THR A 311 18.22 -36.26 -51.61
C THR A 311 18.66 -35.82 -53.00
N THR A 312 18.68 -34.50 -53.28
CA THR A 312 19.19 -34.00 -54.58
C THR A 312 20.69 -34.21 -54.76
N SER A 313 21.49 -34.17 -53.68
CA SER A 313 22.91 -34.53 -53.72
C SER A 313 23.15 -36.02 -53.98
N LYS A 314 22.31 -36.91 -53.42
CA LYS A 314 22.39 -38.35 -53.71
C LYS A 314 22.01 -38.68 -55.16
N ASP A 315 21.00 -38.00 -55.70
CA ASP A 315 20.59 -38.18 -57.09
C ASP A 315 21.63 -37.63 -58.09
N PHE A 316 22.36 -36.57 -57.72
CA PHE A 316 23.44 -36.03 -58.55
C PHE A 316 24.73 -36.87 -58.51
N SER A 317 25.01 -37.55 -57.38
CA SER A 317 26.18 -38.42 -57.23
C SER A 317 25.99 -39.85 -57.77
N GLY A 318 24.77 -40.23 -58.16
CA GLY A 318 24.48 -41.52 -58.81
C GLY A 318 24.58 -41.50 -60.34
N LEU A 319 24.96 -40.35 -60.93
CA LEU A 319 25.02 -40.11 -62.38
C LEU A 319 26.44 -39.78 -62.91
N LEU A 320 27.46 -40.00 -62.11
CA LEU A 320 28.88 -40.07 -62.50
C LEU A 320 29.39 -41.49 -62.25
#